data_AF-H5WWX3-F1
#
_entry.id   AF-H5WWX3-F1
#
_cell.length_a   1.000
_cell.length_b   1.000
_cell.length_c   1.000
_cell.angle_alpha   90.00
_cell.angle_beta   90.00
_cell.angle_gamma   90.00
#
_symmetry.space_group_name_H-M   'P 1'
#
loop_
_entity.id
_entity.type
_entity.pdbx_description
1 polymer ?
#
loop_
_entity_poly.entity_id
_entity_poly.type
_entity_poly.pdbx_seq_one_letter_code
_entity_poly.pdbx_strand_id
1 'polypeptide(L)' 'MATDRDRPADEPAPPPRRRHRRIEEVFGEVVPETTSDEKEPGGDRGRRDEWYLENRPPHHDG' A
#
# COMPACT_ATOMS: atom_id res chain seq x y z
N MET A 1 -3.41 18.89 14.07
CA MET A 1 -3.42 17.52 13.53
C MET A 1 -4.85 17.22 13.10
N ALA A 2 -5.20 17.50 11.83
CA ALA A 2 -6.52 17.16 11.31
C ALA A 2 -6.55 15.66 11.03
N THR A 3 -7.39 14.91 11.74
CA THR A 3 -7.64 13.50 11.43
C THR A 3 -8.56 13.44 10.21
N ASP A 4 -8.50 12.35 9.46
CA ASP A 4 -9.33 12.04 8.27
C ASP A 4 -10.86 12.19 8.48
N ARG A 5 -11.29 12.40 9.73
CA ARG A 5 -12.67 12.56 10.17
C ARG A 5 -13.40 13.81 9.66
N ASP A 6 -12.70 14.80 9.10
CA ASP A 6 -13.28 16.03 8.53
C ASP A 6 -13.51 15.99 7.02
N ARG A 7 -13.36 14.83 6.35
CA ARG A 7 -13.74 14.74 4.93
C ARG A 7 -15.27 14.88 4.80
N PRO A 8 -15.80 15.82 3.98
CA PRO A 8 -17.23 15.91 3.78
C PRO A 8 -17.73 14.57 3.24
N ALA A 9 -18.60 13.91 4.01
CA ALA A 9 -19.13 12.57 3.74
C ALA A 9 -20.02 12.48 2.48
N ASP A 10 -20.11 13.57 1.71
CA ASP A 10 -21.08 13.78 0.63
C ASP A 10 -20.43 14.03 -0.74
N GLU A 11 -19.09 13.92 -0.85
CA GLU A 11 -18.45 13.95 -2.17
C GLU A 11 -18.64 12.60 -2.87
N PRO A 12 -19.28 12.57 -4.06
CA PRO A 12 -19.44 11.33 -4.80
C PRO A 12 -18.06 10.76 -5.12
N ALA A 13 -17.88 9.46 -4.82
CA ALA A 13 -16.65 8.76 -5.12
C ALA A 13 -16.27 8.99 -6.60
N PRO A 14 -15.05 9.49 -6.90
CA PRO A 14 -14.62 9.66 -8.28
C PRO A 14 -14.74 8.35 -9.06
N PRO A 15 -15.01 8.45 -10.37
CA PRO A 15 -15.14 7.28 -11.23
C PRO A 15 -13.86 6.44 -11.17
N PRO A 16 -13.96 5.10 -11.30
CA PRO A 16 -12.86 4.17 -11.05
C PRO A 16 -11.59 4.51 -11.84
N ARG A 17 -11.75 5.02 -13.07
CA ARG A 17 -10.64 5.47 -13.93
C ARG A 17 -9.80 6.61 -13.33
N ARG A 18 -10.46 7.57 -12.66
CA ARG A 18 -9.75 8.70 -12.01
C ARG A 18 -9.04 8.26 -10.73
N ARG A 19 -9.62 7.29 -10.02
CA ARG A 19 -8.97 6.68 -8.85
C ARG A 19 -7.72 5.90 -9.27
N HIS A 20 -7.84 5.07 -10.31
CA HIS A 20 -6.74 4.28 -10.85
C HIS A 20 -5.55 5.16 -11.26
N ARG A 21 -5.80 6.21 -12.06
CA ARG A 21 -4.75 7.15 -12.51
C ARG A 21 -3.98 7.81 -11.36
N ARG A 22 -4.66 8.24 -10.29
CA ARG A 22 -4.00 8.86 -9.13
C ARG A 22 -3.13 7.85 -8.38
N ILE A 23 -3.55 6.59 -8.32
CA ILE A 23 -2.77 5.51 -7.70
C ILE A 23 -1.56 5.19 -8.58
N GLU A 24 -1.72 5.12 -9.90
CA GLU A 24 -0.60 4.92 -10.84
C GLU A 24 0.46 6.02 -10.75
N GLU A 25 0.05 7.28 -10.55
CA GLU A 25 0.98 8.39 -10.36
C GLU A 25 1.91 8.22 -9.14
N VAL A 26 1.48 7.47 -8.12
CA VAL A 26 2.23 7.24 -6.88
C VAL A 26 2.93 5.88 -6.87
N PHE A 27 2.25 4.85 -7.36
CA PHE A 27 2.65 3.44 -7.24
C PHE A 27 3.10 2.82 -8.57
N GLY A 28 2.95 3.51 -9.70
CA GLY A 28 3.29 3.03 -11.04
C GLY A 28 2.15 2.27 -11.73
N GLU A 29 2.41 1.77 -12.93
CA GLU A 29 1.38 1.15 -13.80
C GLU A 29 0.84 -0.19 -13.27
N VAL A 30 1.59 -0.83 -12.36
CA VAL A 30 1.21 -2.12 -11.76
C VAL A 30 0.58 -1.87 -10.40
N VAL A 31 -0.72 -1.58 -10.39
CA VAL A 31 -1.52 -1.54 -9.18
C VAL A 31 -2.11 -2.92 -8.95
N PRO A 32 -1.95 -3.54 -7.76
CA PRO A 32 -2.58 -4.81 -7.47
C PRO A 32 -4.11 -4.67 -7.45
N GLU A 33 -4.80 -5.64 -8.03
CA GLU A 33 -6.28 -5.68 -8.08
C GLU A 33 -6.91 -5.90 -6.70
N THR A 34 -6.15 -6.47 -5.76
CA THR A 34 -6.55 -6.76 -4.39
C THR A 34 -5.76 -5.93 -3.39
N THR A 35 -6.42 -5.59 -2.29
CA THR A 35 -5.80 -4.91 -1.15
C THR A 35 -5.01 -5.89 -0.28
N SER A 36 -4.11 -5.37 0.58
CA SER A 36 -3.24 -6.23 1.38
C SER A 36 -3.99 -7.06 2.43
N ASP A 37 -5.16 -6.63 2.87
CA ASP A 37 -6.02 -7.32 3.84
C ASP A 37 -6.86 -8.43 3.20
N GLU A 38 -7.20 -8.30 1.91
CA GLU A 38 -7.88 -9.35 1.13
C GLU A 38 -6.93 -10.46 0.66
N LYS A 39 -5.62 -10.19 0.61
CA LYS A 39 -4.60 -11.16 0.20
C LYS A 39 -4.36 -12.19 1.31
N GLU A 40 -4.33 -13.47 0.95
CA GLU A 40 -4.06 -14.55 1.90
C GLU A 40 -2.65 -14.41 2.54
N PRO A 41 -2.52 -14.43 3.87
CA PRO A 41 -1.25 -14.14 4.59
C PRO A 41 -0.13 -15.19 4.41
N GLY A 42 -0.27 -16.15 3.49
CA GLY A 42 0.64 -17.29 3.31
C GLY A 42 1.71 -17.14 2.24
N GLY A 43 1.45 -16.40 1.15
CA GLY A 43 2.22 -16.56 -0.10
C GLY A 43 3.67 -16.04 -0.09
N ASP A 44 4.00 -15.07 0.76
CA ASP A 44 5.25 -14.29 0.67
C ASP A 44 6.06 -14.22 1.97
N ARG A 45 5.78 -15.07 2.96
CA ARG A 45 6.49 -14.99 4.26
C ARG A 45 7.99 -15.26 4.13
N GLY A 46 8.39 -16.30 3.40
CA GLY A 46 9.83 -16.61 3.19
C GLY A 46 10.59 -15.54 2.41
N ARG A 47 9.95 -14.92 1.41
CA ARG A 47 10.53 -13.82 0.60
C ARG A 47 10.74 -12.54 1.43
N ARG A 48 9.86 -12.29 2.41
CA ARG A 48 9.95 -11.10 3.28
C ARG A 48 11.13 -11.18 4.24
N ASP A 49 11.37 -12.35 4.83
CA ASP A 49 12.49 -12.53 5.77
C ASP A 49 13.84 -12.38 5.04
N GLU A 50 13.96 -12.95 3.85
CA GLU A 50 15.16 -12.85 3.01
C GLU A 50 15.45 -11.41 2.59
N TRP A 51 14.43 -10.68 2.11
CA TRP A 51 14.57 -9.25 1.77
C TRP A 51 14.98 -8.41 2.99
N TYR A 52 14.39 -8.70 4.16
CA TYR A 52 14.69 -7.97 5.39
C TYR A 52 16.15 -8.16 5.82
N LEU A 53 16.68 -9.38 5.74
CA LEU A 53 18.08 -9.67 6.05
C LEU A 53 19.04 -8.99 5.07
N GLU A 54 18.70 -8.95 3.78
CA GLU A 54 19.50 -8.29 2.73
C GLU A 54 19.54 -6.77 2.85
N ASN A 55 18.47 -6.15 3.36
CA ASN A 55 18.30 -4.69 3.40
C ASN A 55 18.40 -4.11 4.81
N ARG A 56 18.90 -4.90 5.76
CA ARG A 56 18.96 -4.50 7.15
C ARG A 56 19.96 -3.35 7.36
N PRO A 57 19.52 -2.21 7.94
CA PRO A 57 20.42 -1.12 8.28
C PRO A 57 21.57 -1.55 9.22
N PRO A 58 22.77 -0.96 9.12
CA PRO A 58 23.95 -1.39 9.90
C PRO A 58 23.79 -1.31 11.42
N HIS A 59 22.86 -0.50 11.92
CA HIS A 59 22.65 -0.26 13.36
C HIS A 59 21.53 -1.10 13.96
N HIS A 60 21.01 -2.07 13.23
CA HIS A 60 19.77 -2.73 13.61
C HIS A 60 19.96 -3.77 14.75
N ASP A 61 21.20 -4.18 15.07
CA ASP A 61 21.57 -5.07 16.20
C ASP A 61 22.09 -4.35 17.45
N GLY A 62 21.96 -3.01 17.53
CA GLY A 62 22.49 -2.21 18.64
C GLY A 62 21.93 -2.57 20.00
#